data_AF-A0A522DBG0-F1
#
_entry.id   AF-A0A522DBG0-F1
#
_cell.length_a   1.000
_cell.length_b   1.000
_cell.length_c   1.000
_cell.angle_alpha   90.00
_cell.angle_beta   90.00
_cell.angle_gamma   90.00
#
_symmetry.space_group_name_H-M   'P 1'
#
loop_
_entity.id
_entity.type
_entity.pdbx_description
1 polymer ?
#
loop_
_entity_poly.entity_id
_entity_poly.type
_entity_poly.pdbx_seq_one_letter_code
_entity_poly.pdbx_strand_id
1 'polypeptide(L)'
;MKLSIKLLEAENEFIANCPELDVNCYGVDRSEAVRRLRNVLRFYMDSAQEFGLAIEQFDDVSIEGEHVPLALSDALNLPATRTVN
;
A
#
# COMPACT_ATOMS: atom_id res chain seq x y z
N MET A 1 -8.33 -10.39 -6.33
CA MET A 1 -7.34 -11.16 -5.53
C MET A 1 -7.31 -10.72 -4.07
N LYS A 2 -7.08 -11.62 -3.10
CA LYS A 2 -6.93 -11.28 -1.67
C LYS A 2 -5.45 -11.13 -1.32
N LEU A 3 -5.07 -10.02 -0.70
CA LEU A 3 -3.71 -9.76 -0.23
C LEU A 3 -3.69 -9.79 1.30
N SER A 4 -2.73 -10.51 1.87
CA SER A 4 -2.59 -10.66 3.32
C SER A 4 -1.40 -9.84 3.78
N ILE A 5 -1.64 -8.74 4.48
CA ILE A 5 -0.57 -7.91 5.05
C ILE A 5 -0.32 -8.34 6.50
N LYS A 6 0.90 -8.75 6.78
CA LYS A 6 1.39 -9.00 8.14
C LYS A 6 2.16 -7.78 8.60
N LEU A 7 1.79 -7.21 9.74
CA LEU A 7 2.61 -6.21 10.40
C LEU A 7 3.45 -6.91 11.47
N LEU A 8 4.72 -6.52 11.54
CA LEU A 8 5.63 -6.92 12.60
C LEU A 8 6.23 -5.65 13.21
N GLU A 9 6.34 -5.62 14.53
CA GLU A 9 7.08 -4.59 15.24
C GLU A 9 8.46 -5.14 15.60
N ALA A 10 9.51 -4.39 15.28
CA ALA A 10 10.89 -4.76 15.55
C ALA A 10 11.58 -3.56 16.20
N GLU A 11 11.93 -3.68 17.49
CA GLU A 11 12.64 -2.70 18.36
C GLU A 11 12.31 -1.20 18.17
N ASN A 12 12.61 -0.59 17.02
CA ASN A 12 12.36 0.82 16.67
C ASN A 12 11.63 1.04 15.33
N GLU A 13 11.14 -0.01 14.68
CA GLU A 13 10.52 0.04 13.35
C GLU A 13 9.34 -0.92 13.20
N PHE A 14 8.47 -0.59 12.25
CA PHE A 14 7.33 -1.42 11.84
C PHE A 14 7.57 -1.96 10.44
N ILE A 15 7.31 -3.25 10.27
CA ILE A 15 7.50 -3.98 9.02
C ILE A 15 6.14 -4.43 8.53
N ALA A 16 5.70 -3.91 7.39
CA ALA A 16 4.54 -4.39 6.66
C ALA A 16 5.00 -5.38 5.58
N ASN A 17 4.72 -6.66 5.79
CA ASN A 17 5.03 -7.77 4.90
C ASN A 17 3.80 -8.17 4.09
N CYS A 18 3.96 -8.26 2.77
CA CYS A 18 2.98 -8.82 1.83
C CYS A 18 3.57 -10.11 1.24
N PRO A 19 3.22 -11.30 1.77
CA PRO A 19 3.75 -12.58 1.33
C PRO A 19 3.45 -12.89 -0.14
N GLU A 20 2.30 -12.44 -0.65
CA GLU A 20 1.87 -12.76 -2.02
C GLU A 20 2.73 -12.09 -3.08
N LEU A 21 3.36 -10.96 -2.75
CA LEU A 21 4.24 -10.22 -3.65
C LEU A 21 5.71 -10.27 -3.23
N ASP A 22 6.03 -10.96 -2.12
CA ASP A 22 7.35 -10.97 -1.49
C ASP A 22 7.89 -9.55 -1.24
N VAL A 23 7.02 -8.65 -0.78
CA VAL A 23 7.34 -7.24 -0.50
C VAL A 23 7.35 -6.98 0.99
N ASN A 24 8.41 -6.32 1.45
CA ASN A 24 8.54 -5.79 2.81
C ASN A 24 8.66 -4.27 2.78
N CYS A 25 7.86 -3.59 3.60
CA CYS A 25 7.91 -2.13 3.75
C CYS A 25 8.18 -1.77 5.21
N TYR A 26 9.18 -0.93 5.42
CA TYR A 26 9.62 -0.48 6.75
C TYR A 26 9.15 0.95 7.01
N GLY A 27 8.70 1.25 8.23
CA GLY A 27 8.32 2.58 8.67
C GLY A 27 8.64 2.80 10.15
N VAL A 28 8.76 4.06 10.58
CA VAL A 28 8.95 4.38 12.00
C VAL A 28 7.69 4.15 12.83
N ASP A 29 6.53 4.07 12.18
CA ASP A 29 5.24 3.77 12.79
C ASP A 29 4.40 2.85 11.89
N ARG A 30 3.40 2.20 12.50
CA ARG A 30 2.46 1.29 11.81
C ARG A 30 1.84 1.95 10.57
N SER A 31 1.45 3.21 10.67
CA SER A 31 0.79 3.95 9.58
C SER A 31 1.75 4.17 8.42
N GLU A 32 3.01 4.51 8.70
CA GLU A 32 4.03 4.71 7.68
C GLU A 32 4.35 3.41 6.94
N ALA A 33 4.53 2.29 7.64
CA ALA A 33 4.81 0.99 7.04
C ALA A 33 3.67 0.56 6.10
N VAL A 34 2.42 0.68 6.57
CA VAL A 34 1.22 0.40 5.76
C VAL A 34 1.10 1.35 4.57
N ARG A 35 1.34 2.66 4.76
CA ARG A 35 1.27 3.67 3.70
C ARG A 35 2.27 3.36 2.59
N ARG A 36 3.52 3.00 2.95
CA ARG A 36 4.55 2.61 1.99
C ARG A 36 4.14 1.37 1.21
N LEU A 37 3.61 0.36 1.90
CA LEU A 37 3.13 -0.86 1.25
C LEU A 37 1.98 -0.56 0.27
N ARG A 38 1.01 0.28 0.65
CA ARG A 38 -0.06 0.72 -0.26
C ARG A 38 0.47 1.43 -1.51
N ASN A 39 1.50 2.25 -1.37
CA ASN A 39 2.11 2.93 -2.52
C ASN A 39 2.80 1.93 -3.46
N VAL A 40 3.47 0.92 -2.90
CA VAL A 40 4.09 -0.16 -3.70
C VAL A 40 3.02 -0.97 -4.43
N LEU A 41 1.93 -1.35 -3.74
CA LEU A 41 0.80 -2.03 -4.37
C LEU A 41 0.22 -1.22 -5.53
N ARG A 42 0.03 0.09 -5.33
CA ARG A 42 -0.45 0.99 -6.37
C ARG A 42 0.49 1.05 -7.56
N PHE A 43 1.79 1.17 -7.32
CA PHE A 43 2.80 1.16 -8.38
C PHE A 43 2.72 -0.11 -9.23
N TYR A 44 2.52 -1.29 -8.61
CA TYR A 44 2.32 -2.54 -9.36
C TYR A 44 1.02 -2.53 -10.17
N MET A 45 -0.07 -1.98 -9.63
CA MET A 45 -1.34 -1.84 -10.35
C MET A 45 -1.20 -0.92 -11.57
N ASP A 46 -0.67 0.28 -11.35
CA ASP A 46 -0.48 1.30 -12.37
C ASP A 46 0.42 0.77 -13.49
N SER A 47 1.54 0.14 -13.13
CA SER A 47 2.46 -0.47 -14.10
C SER A 47 1.76 -1.53 -14.94
N ALA A 48 1.04 -2.46 -14.32
CA ALA A 48 0.36 -3.52 -15.06
C ALA A 48 -0.73 -2.97 -15.99
N GLN A 49 -1.47 -1.95 -15.56
CA GLN A 49 -2.43 -1.24 -16.40
C GLN A 49 -1.74 -0.59 -17.61
N GLU A 50 -0.57 0.04 -17.41
CA GLU A 50 0.25 0.60 -18.50
C GLU A 50 0.74 -0.48 -19.49
N PHE A 51 1.00 -1.70 -19.01
CA PHE A 51 1.33 -2.86 -19.85
C PHE A 51 0.12 -3.52 -20.53
N GLY A 52 -1.09 -2.99 -20.32
CA GLY A 52 -2.33 -3.57 -20.88
C GLY A 52 -2.76 -4.87 -20.21
N LEU A 53 -2.25 -5.15 -19.01
CA LEU A 53 -2.64 -6.30 -18.20
C LEU A 53 -3.86 -5.93 -17.37
N ALA A 54 -4.92 -6.74 -17.48
CA ALA A 54 -6.08 -6.61 -16.62
C ALA A 54 -5.75 -7.14 -15.21
N ILE A 55 -5.52 -6.25 -14.26
CA ILE A 55 -5.45 -6.60 -12.84
C ILE A 55 -6.85 -6.51 -12.25
N GLU A 56 -7.35 -7.61 -11.71
CA GLU A 56 -8.50 -7.60 -10.80
C GLU A 56 -8.14 -6.71 -9.61
N GLN A 57 -8.91 -5.64 -9.39
CA GLN A 57 -8.69 -4.71 -8.29
C GLN A 57 -8.54 -5.48 -6.97
N PHE A 58 -7.59 -5.07 -6.13
CA PHE A 58 -7.38 -5.67 -4.82
C PHE A 58 -8.53 -5.23 -3.91
N ASP A 59 -9.67 -5.89 -4.05
CA ASP A 59 -10.92 -5.53 -3.35
C ASP A 59 -10.81 -5.70 -1.83
N ASP A 60 -9.86 -6.51 -1.36
CA ASP A 60 -9.78 -6.91 0.04
C ASP A 60 -8.32 -7.07 0.50
N VAL A 61 -7.83 -6.08 1.25
CA VAL A 61 -6.53 -6.12 1.95
C VAL A 61 -6.80 -6.36 3.42
N SER A 62 -6.34 -7.51 3.91
CA SER A 62 -6.41 -7.84 5.33
C SER A 62 -5.09 -7.46 5.99
N ILE A 63 -5.12 -6.57 6.98
CA ILE A 63 -3.95 -6.17 7.76
C ILE A 63 -4.10 -6.79 9.16
N GLU A 64 -3.27 -7.77 9.50
CA GLU A 64 -3.33 -8.49 10.80
C GLU A 64 -4.73 -9.08 11.13
N GLY A 65 -5.51 -9.43 10.12
CA GLY A 65 -6.89 -9.92 10.31
C GLY A 65 -7.95 -8.83 10.39
N GLU A 66 -7.58 -7.55 10.40
CA GLU A 66 -8.51 -6.44 10.20
C GLU A 66 -8.68 -6.18 8.70
N HIS A 67 -9.93 -6.25 8.22
CA HIS A 67 -10.26 -5.88 6.85
C HIS A 67 -10.16 -4.36 6.71
N VAL A 68 -9.16 -3.91 5.95
CA VAL A 68 -9.04 -2.50 5.62
C VAL A 68 -9.44 -2.33 4.16
N PRO A 69 -10.57 -1.67 3.86
CA PRO A 69 -10.90 -1.35 2.50
C PRO A 69 -9.74 -0.57 1.89
N LEU A 70 -9.18 -1.09 0.81
CA LEU A 70 -8.33 -0.33 -0.10
C LEU A 70 -9.12 0.74 -0.87
N ALA A 71 -10.39 0.96 -0.48
CA ALA A 71 -11.30 1.95 -1.04
C ALA A 71 -10.54 3.25 -1.25
N LEU A 72 -10.35 3.53 -2.54
CA LEU A 72 -9.68 4.66 -3.12
C LEU A 72 -10.20 5.94 -2.46
N SER A 73 -9.53 6.39 -1.41
CA SER A 73 -9.65 7.78 -1.02
C SER A 73 -8.80 8.55 -2.02
N ASP A 74 -9.41 8.91 -3.14
CA ASP A 74 -9.05 10.05 -4.01
C ASP A 74 -8.87 11.37 -3.22
N ALA A 75 -9.06 11.38 -1.89
CA ALA A 75 -8.96 12.52 -1.01
C ALA A 75 -7.52 12.98 -0.67
N LEU A 76 -6.46 12.30 -1.12
CA LEU A 76 -5.07 12.74 -0.86
C LEU A 76 -4.31 13.20 -2.09
N ASN A 77 -4.93 13.20 -3.28
CA ASN A 77 -4.35 13.85 -4.45
C ASN A 77 -4.70 15.35 -4.45
N LEU A 78 -4.36 16.07 -3.38
CA LEU A 78 -4.15 17.51 -3.53
C LEU A 78 -2.83 17.66 -4.31
N PRO A 79 -2.84 18.25 -5.52
CA PRO A 79 -1.59 18.66 -6.11
C PRO A 79 -0.94 19.64 -5.12
N ALA A 80 0.26 19.32 -4.64
CA ALA A 80 1.07 20.28 -3.91
C ALA A 80 1.35 21.45 -4.87
N THR A 81 0.48 22.47 -4.83
CA THR A 81 0.67 23.71 -5.57
C THR A 81 1.87 24.41 -4.93
N ARG A 82 3.07 24.10 -5.41
CA ARG A 82 4.24 24.93 -5.18
C ARG A 82 4.11 26.14 -6.09
N THR A 83 3.30 27.13 -5.67
CA THR A 83 3.45 28.50 -6.16
C THR A 83 4.81 29.01 -5.68
N VAL A 84 5.77 29.06 -6.59
CA VAL A 84 7.01 29.82 -6.42
C VAL A 84 6.69 31.24 -6.90
N ASN A 85 6.66 32.18 -5.95
CA ASN A 85 6.74 33.62 -6.22
C ASN A 85 8.17 34.00 -6.62
#